data_AF-A0A7Y6A914-F1
#
_entry.id   AF-A0A7Y6A914-F1
#
_cell.length_a   1.000
_cell.length_b   1.000
_cell.length_c   1.000
_cell.angle_alpha   90.00
_cell.angle_beta   90.00
_cell.angle_gamma   90.00
#
_symmetry.space_group_name_H-M   'P 1'
#
loop_
_entity.id
_entity.type
_entity.pdbx_description
1 polymer ?
#
loop_
_entity_poly.entity_id
_entity_poly.type
_entity_poly.pdbx_seq_one_letter_code
_entity_poly.pdbx_strand_id
1 'polypeptide(L)'
;MQRTDFRFPAPRPACHESTRERHAETADDEPDESVDPDDMHAAPRGRGRVFLRRVRRVVVWTLCALLAVVLGTATRVWWVARQDARPTVDAILVLGASQYDGRPSPVLRARLEHALALYREGVAPRIITVGGNQPGDRFTEAGSGRRWLIAHEVAETSVLAVPEGSDTLQSVHAVAEVMRGHRWRSVVIVTDPWHALRSRSMARAAGLDASTS
;
A
#
# COMPACT_ATOMS: atom_id res chain seq x y z
N MET A 1 10.25 42.46 -38.80
CA MET A 1 11.01 43.18 -39.87
C MET A 1 12.12 42.21 -40.25
N GLN A 2 12.07 41.37 -41.29
CA GLN A 2 11.65 41.46 -42.70
C GLN A 2 10.95 40.11 -43.04
N ARG A 3 9.70 40.03 -43.54
CA ARG A 3 9.21 40.21 -44.93
C ARG A 3 10.17 39.75 -46.03
N THR A 4 9.86 38.62 -46.66
CA THR A 4 9.65 38.54 -48.12
C THR A 4 8.76 37.34 -48.45
N ASP A 5 7.52 37.67 -48.81
CA ASP A 5 6.61 36.85 -49.61
C ASP A 5 7.17 36.73 -51.04
N PHE A 6 6.92 35.61 -51.71
CA PHE A 6 6.86 35.57 -53.17
C PHE A 6 5.56 34.91 -53.63
N ARG A 7 4.89 35.61 -54.53
CA ARG A 7 3.47 35.53 -54.86
C ARG A 7 3.32 35.32 -56.36
N PHE A 8 2.61 34.24 -56.74
CA PHE A 8 1.70 34.11 -57.92
C PHE A 8 2.29 34.31 -59.34
N PRO A 9 1.58 34.05 -60.48
CA PRO A 9 0.13 33.90 -60.66
C PRO A 9 -0.37 32.76 -61.59
N ALA A 10 -1.70 32.63 -61.61
CA ALA A 10 -2.56 31.84 -62.51
C ALA A 10 -2.59 32.40 -63.96
N PRO A 11 -3.30 31.80 -64.96
CA PRO A 11 -4.77 31.79 -65.00
C PRO A 11 -5.46 30.57 -65.69
N ARG A 12 -6.80 30.62 -65.60
CA ARG A 12 -7.91 29.79 -66.13
C ARG A 12 -8.04 29.90 -67.69
N PRO A 13 -9.13 29.49 -68.42
CA PRO A 13 -10.43 28.91 -68.02
C PRO A 13 -11.08 27.87 -68.99
N ALA A 14 -12.32 27.48 -68.63
CA ALA A 14 -13.49 27.27 -69.54
C ALA A 14 -13.52 25.99 -70.40
N CYS A 15 -14.65 25.43 -70.84
CA CYS A 15 -16.10 25.53 -70.58
C CYS A 15 -16.75 24.53 -71.56
N HIS A 16 -18.07 24.34 -71.43
CA HIS A 16 -19.03 23.71 -72.34
C HIS A 16 -19.23 22.20 -72.21
N GLU A 17 -20.37 21.64 -71.75
CA GLU A 17 -21.82 21.91 -71.96
C GLU A 17 -22.43 20.93 -72.99
N SER A 18 -23.69 20.58 -72.72
CA SER A 18 -24.71 20.08 -73.66
C SER A 18 -24.85 18.57 -73.87
N THR A 19 -25.71 18.00 -73.04
CA THR A 19 -26.98 17.35 -73.42
C THR A 19 -27.20 17.04 -74.91
N ARG A 20 -27.50 15.78 -75.26
CA ARG A 20 -28.68 15.42 -76.09
C ARG A 20 -28.94 13.91 -76.15
N GLU A 21 -30.20 13.59 -75.92
CA GLU A 21 -30.90 12.35 -76.24
C GLU A 21 -30.88 12.06 -77.75
N ARG A 22 -30.97 10.78 -78.14
CA ARG A 22 -32.12 10.13 -78.85
C ARG A 22 -31.70 9.08 -79.91
N HIS A 23 -32.56 8.06 -80.03
CA HIS A 23 -32.74 7.03 -81.10
C HIS A 23 -31.83 5.80 -81.02
N ALA A 24 -32.32 4.57 -80.78
CA ALA A 24 -33.35 3.74 -81.41
C ALA A 24 -32.85 2.97 -82.66
N GLU A 25 -33.20 1.68 -82.67
CA GLU A 25 -33.37 0.75 -83.81
C GLU A 25 -32.24 -0.29 -84.10
N THR A 26 -32.52 -1.52 -83.63
CA THR A 26 -32.42 -2.86 -84.27
C THR A 26 -31.15 -3.41 -84.93
N ALA A 27 -30.81 -4.65 -84.51
CA ALA A 27 -30.89 -5.90 -85.29
C ALA A 27 -29.65 -6.80 -85.10
N ASP A 28 -29.91 -7.98 -84.53
CA ASP A 28 -29.38 -9.31 -84.84
C ASP A 28 -27.86 -9.54 -84.94
N ASP A 29 -27.30 -10.31 -83.99
CA ASP A 29 -26.62 -11.59 -84.32
C ASP A 29 -26.39 -12.45 -83.07
N GLU A 30 -26.50 -13.77 -83.23
CA GLU A 30 -26.49 -14.82 -82.20
C GLU A 30 -25.10 -15.11 -81.56
N PRO A 31 -25.03 -15.83 -80.41
CA PRO A 31 -23.79 -16.07 -79.67
C PRO A 31 -23.08 -17.37 -80.10
N ASP A 32 -21.76 -17.31 -80.29
CA ASP A 32 -20.92 -18.51 -80.45
C ASP A 32 -20.25 -18.90 -79.12
N GLU A 33 -20.48 -20.16 -78.76
CA GLU A 33 -20.14 -20.85 -77.54
C GLU A 33 -18.81 -21.58 -77.75
N SER A 34 -17.75 -21.16 -77.06
CA SER A 34 -16.58 -22.01 -76.84
C SER A 34 -16.00 -21.79 -75.44
N VAL A 35 -16.45 -22.63 -74.51
CA VAL A 35 -15.88 -22.78 -73.18
C VAL A 35 -14.88 -23.93 -73.24
N ASP A 36 -13.59 -23.62 -73.10
CA ASP A 36 -12.53 -24.63 -72.94
C ASP A 36 -12.61 -25.28 -71.54
N PRO A 37 -12.60 -26.62 -71.38
CA PRO A 37 -12.92 -27.27 -70.10
C PRO A 37 -11.74 -27.49 -69.13
N ASP A 38 -10.52 -27.04 -69.45
CA ASP A 38 -9.31 -27.65 -68.84
C ASP A 38 -8.42 -26.76 -67.94
N ASP A 39 -8.97 -25.69 -67.35
CA ASP A 39 -8.21 -24.82 -66.41
C ASP A 39 -8.80 -24.74 -64.98
N MET A 40 -9.40 -25.83 -64.48
CA MET A 40 -10.05 -25.86 -63.16
C MET A 40 -9.23 -26.49 -62.02
N HIS A 41 -7.90 -26.66 -62.08
CA HIS A 41 -7.14 -27.22 -60.93
C HIS A 41 -5.92 -26.40 -60.47
N ALA A 42 -6.14 -25.12 -60.17
CA ALA A 42 -5.26 -24.37 -59.26
C ALA A 42 -5.98 -24.04 -57.94
N ALA A 43 -6.07 -25.03 -57.04
CA ALA A 43 -6.55 -24.78 -55.67
C ALA A 43 -5.60 -23.82 -54.94
N PRO A 44 -6.07 -22.68 -54.37
CA PRO A 44 -5.20 -21.78 -53.62
C PRO A 44 -4.83 -22.41 -52.28
N ARG A 45 -3.72 -23.16 -52.26
CA ARG A 45 -3.12 -23.67 -51.02
C ARG A 45 -2.48 -22.51 -50.25
N GLY A 46 -3.05 -22.11 -49.11
CA GLY A 46 -2.24 -21.59 -47.99
C GLY A 46 -2.66 -20.34 -47.23
N ARG A 47 -3.78 -19.66 -47.53
CA ARG A 47 -4.19 -18.45 -46.76
C ARG A 47 -4.69 -18.76 -45.33
N GLY A 48 -5.31 -19.92 -45.10
CA GLY A 48 -5.90 -20.27 -43.79
C GLY A 48 -4.88 -20.47 -42.66
N ARG A 49 -3.66 -20.94 -42.96
CA ARG A 49 -2.63 -21.21 -41.95
C ARG A 49 -2.05 -19.94 -41.31
N VAL A 50 -1.96 -18.84 -42.05
CA VAL A 50 -1.45 -17.56 -41.51
C VAL A 50 -2.52 -16.85 -40.69
N PHE A 51 -3.78 -16.90 -41.12
CA PHE A 51 -4.92 -16.37 -40.37
C PHE A 51 -5.10 -17.10 -39.03
N LEU A 52 -5.09 -18.43 -39.04
CA LEU A 52 -5.19 -19.24 -37.81
C LEU A 52 -4.03 -18.98 -36.83
N ARG A 53 -2.82 -18.73 -37.34
CA ARG A 53 -1.66 -18.33 -36.52
C ARG A 53 -1.82 -16.94 -35.91
N ARG A 54 -2.44 -15.98 -36.61
CA ARG A 54 -2.75 -14.65 -36.07
C ARG A 54 -3.85 -14.72 -35.01
N VAL A 55 -4.93 -15.45 -35.27
CA VAL A 55 -6.02 -15.66 -34.30
C VAL A 55 -5.50 -16.35 -33.04
N ARG A 56 -4.71 -17.43 -33.18
CA ARG A 56 -4.06 -18.09 -32.04
C ARG A 56 -3.17 -17.13 -31.25
N ARG A 57 -2.41 -16.29 -31.94
CA ARG A 57 -1.53 -15.31 -31.29
C ARG A 57 -2.34 -14.28 -30.52
N VAL A 58 -3.44 -13.77 -31.08
CA VAL A 58 -4.35 -12.85 -30.38
C VAL A 58 -4.92 -13.52 -29.13
N VAL A 59 -5.49 -14.73 -29.25
CA VAL A 59 -6.05 -15.47 -28.11
C VAL A 59 -5.02 -15.71 -27.01
N VAL A 60 -3.79 -16.10 -27.37
CA VAL A 60 -2.69 -16.29 -26.42
C VAL A 60 -2.32 -14.98 -25.73
N TRP A 61 -2.19 -13.87 -26.46
CA TRP A 61 -1.91 -12.57 -25.84
C TRP A 61 -3.03 -12.12 -24.91
N THR A 62 -4.30 -12.33 -25.28
CA THR A 62 -5.44 -11.99 -24.42
C THR A 62 -5.41 -12.81 -23.12
N LEU A 63 -5.14 -14.12 -23.20
CA LEU A 63 -5.00 -15.00 -22.04
C LEU A 63 -3.80 -14.59 -21.16
N CYS A 64 -2.65 -14.27 -21.77
CA CYS A 64 -1.48 -13.79 -21.04
C CYS A 64 -1.74 -12.45 -20.34
N ALA A 65 -2.45 -11.52 -20.99
CA ALA A 65 -2.83 -10.25 -20.40
C ALA A 65 -3.77 -10.45 -19.20
N LEU A 66 -4.77 -11.32 -19.34
CA LEU A 66 -5.68 -11.66 -18.24
C LEU A 66 -4.92 -12.28 -17.06
N LEU A 67 -4.01 -13.21 -17.33
CA LEU A 67 -3.18 -13.85 -16.32
C LEU A 67 -2.25 -12.83 -15.63
N ALA A 68 -1.65 -11.92 -16.40
CA ALA A 68 -0.81 -10.85 -15.85
C ALA A 68 -1.59 -9.90 -14.95
N VAL A 69 -2.85 -9.59 -15.29
CA VAL A 69 -3.74 -8.79 -14.43
C VAL A 69 -4.02 -9.54 -13.12
N VAL A 70 -4.35 -10.83 -13.18
CA VAL A 70 -4.63 -11.66 -11.99
C VAL A 70 -3.38 -11.80 -11.11
N LEU A 71 -2.21 -12.06 -11.69
CA LEU A 71 -0.95 -12.15 -10.95
C LEU A 71 -0.54 -10.79 -10.38
N GLY A 72 -0.76 -9.70 -11.12
CA GLY A 72 -0.50 -8.33 -10.69
C GLY A 72 -1.36 -7.90 -9.51
N THR A 73 -2.66 -8.25 -9.52
CA THR A 73 -3.55 -7.97 -8.38
C THR A 73 -3.23 -8.86 -7.19
N ALA A 74 -2.95 -10.14 -7.39
CA ALA A 74 -2.56 -11.06 -6.32
C ALA A 74 -1.24 -10.63 -5.65
N THR A 75 -0.23 -10.24 -6.43
CA THR A 75 1.05 -9.71 -5.91
C THR A 75 0.84 -8.38 -5.18
N ARG A 76 -0.01 -7.48 -5.70
CA ARG A 76 -0.36 -6.23 -5.02
C ARG A 76 -1.07 -6.49 -3.70
N VAL A 77 -2.03 -7.41 -3.65
CA VAL A 77 -2.72 -7.80 -2.42
C VAL A 77 -1.76 -8.48 -1.45
N TRP A 78 -0.89 -9.37 -1.91
CA TRP A 78 0.14 -10.01 -1.08
C TRP A 78 1.13 -9.00 -0.50
N TRP A 79 1.53 -8.01 -1.31
CA TRP A 79 2.42 -6.93 -0.89
C TRP A 79 1.73 -6.01 0.12
N VAL A 80 0.48 -5.59 -0.13
CA VAL A 80 -0.31 -4.76 0.79
C VAL A 80 -0.68 -5.52 2.07
N ALA A 81 -0.99 -6.82 1.99
CA ALA A 81 -1.28 -7.64 3.15
C ALA A 81 -0.03 -7.94 3.99
N ARG A 82 1.17 -7.86 3.41
CA ARG A 82 2.45 -7.94 4.13
C ARG A 82 2.99 -6.59 4.58
N GLN A 83 2.52 -5.50 3.98
CA GLN A 83 2.65 -4.17 4.54
C GLN A 83 1.54 -4.01 5.58
N ASP A 84 1.75 -4.54 6.78
CA ASP A 84 0.92 -4.28 7.95
C ASP A 84 0.91 -2.77 8.26
N ALA A 85 0.16 -2.00 7.47
CA ALA A 85 -0.17 -0.61 7.74
C ALA A 85 -1.30 -0.56 8.77
N ARG A 86 -1.11 -1.26 9.91
CA ARG A 86 -1.75 -0.80 11.14
C ARG A 86 -1.14 0.59 11.41
N PRO A 87 -1.89 1.60 11.87
CA PRO A 87 -1.29 2.87 12.27
C PRO A 87 -0.31 2.58 13.42
N THR A 88 0.96 2.38 13.06
CA THR A 88 2.03 2.07 13.99
C THR A 88 2.25 3.32 14.82
N VAL A 89 2.02 3.22 16.13
CA VAL A 89 2.44 4.29 17.04
C VAL A 89 3.94 4.17 17.28
N ASP A 90 4.56 5.26 17.73
CA ASP A 90 6.00 5.29 17.93
C ASP A 90 6.45 4.38 19.09
N ALA A 91 5.61 4.24 20.12
CA ALA A 91 5.92 3.45 21.32
C ALA A 91 4.66 2.90 22.03
N ILE A 92 4.84 1.78 22.74
CA ILE A 92 3.90 1.30 23.76
C ILE A 92 4.42 1.75 25.13
N LEU A 93 3.63 2.52 25.89
CA LEU A 93 3.97 2.95 27.24
C LEU A 93 3.30 2.05 28.28
N VAL A 94 4.09 1.34 29.07
CA VAL A 94 3.61 0.54 30.21
C VAL A 94 3.72 1.36 31.47
N LEU A 95 2.57 1.75 32.04
CA LEU A 95 2.56 2.44 33.32
C LEU A 95 2.94 1.51 34.47
N GLY A 96 3.73 2.06 35.40
CA GLY A 96 4.13 1.41 36.64
C GLY A 96 2.96 0.99 37.53
N ALA A 97 3.23 0.05 38.42
CA ALA A 97 2.27 -0.46 39.38
C ALA A 97 2.98 -0.87 40.68
N SER A 98 3.63 -2.03 40.69
CA SER A 98 4.47 -2.49 41.80
C SER A 98 5.43 -3.60 41.35
N GLN A 99 6.52 -3.77 42.09
CA GLN A 99 7.52 -4.81 41.88
C GLN A 99 7.91 -5.44 43.23
N TYR A 100 8.36 -6.69 43.21
CA TYR A 100 8.83 -7.45 44.35
C TYR A 100 10.30 -7.84 44.14
N ASP A 101 11.21 -7.01 44.66
CA ASP A 101 12.65 -7.21 44.58
C ASP A 101 13.15 -7.55 43.16
N GLY A 102 12.72 -6.73 42.19
CA GLY A 102 13.10 -6.86 40.80
C GLY A 102 12.21 -7.76 39.96
N ARG A 103 11.19 -8.40 40.56
CA ARG A 103 10.15 -9.19 39.88
C ARG A 103 8.89 -8.35 39.71
N PRO A 104 8.29 -8.25 38.51
CA PRO A 104 6.99 -7.59 38.35
C PRO A 104 5.91 -8.21 39.23
N SER A 105 5.11 -7.37 39.90
CA SER A 105 3.90 -7.84 40.59
C SER A 105 2.89 -8.43 39.59
N PRO A 106 1.85 -9.15 40.04
CA PRO A 106 0.84 -9.69 39.14
C PRO A 106 0.20 -8.64 38.23
N VAL A 107 -0.06 -7.43 38.75
CA VAL A 107 -0.63 -6.32 37.97
C VAL A 107 0.38 -5.81 36.95
N LEU A 108 1.63 -5.56 37.36
CA LEU A 108 2.66 -5.10 36.43
C LEU A 108 2.94 -6.16 35.34
N ARG A 109 2.94 -7.45 35.72
CA ARG A 109 3.10 -8.56 34.78
C ARG A 109 1.98 -8.61 33.75
N ALA A 110 0.72 -8.52 34.16
CA ALA A 110 -0.41 -8.52 33.24
C ALA A 110 -0.31 -7.38 32.21
N ARG A 111 0.13 -6.20 32.65
CA ARG A 111 0.39 -5.06 31.76
C ARG A 111 1.57 -5.33 30.81
N LEU A 112 2.64 -5.96 31.28
CA LEU A 112 3.78 -6.33 30.43
C LEU A 112 3.44 -7.41 29.41
N GLU A 113 2.61 -8.39 29.78
CA GLU A 113 2.09 -9.43 28.89
C GLU A 113 1.24 -8.81 27.78
N HIS A 114 0.36 -7.86 28.14
CA HIS A 114 -0.43 -7.12 27.16
C HIS A 114 0.43 -6.26 26.24
N ALA A 115 1.40 -5.53 26.79
CA ALA A 115 2.36 -4.76 26.00
C ALA A 115 3.19 -5.63 25.04
N LEU A 116 3.57 -6.83 25.48
CA LEU A 116 4.28 -7.82 24.66
C LEU A 116 3.40 -8.31 23.51
N ALA A 117 2.11 -8.54 23.75
CA ALA A 117 1.16 -8.91 22.69
C ALA A 117 1.06 -7.80 21.63
N LEU A 118 0.85 -6.54 22.07
CA LEU A 118 0.79 -5.38 21.17
C LEU A 118 2.08 -5.20 20.36
N TYR A 119 3.25 -5.41 20.99
CA TYR A 119 4.54 -5.36 20.31
C TYR A 119 4.66 -6.45 19.24
N ARG A 120 4.27 -7.69 19.56
CA ARG A 120 4.28 -8.82 18.61
C ARG A 120 3.28 -8.66 17.47
N GLU A 121 2.18 -7.97 17.72
CA GLU A 121 1.20 -7.58 16.71
C GLU A 121 1.66 -6.39 15.82
N GLY A 122 2.85 -5.84 16.07
CA GLY A 122 3.40 -4.74 15.28
C GLY A 122 2.77 -3.38 15.58
N VAL A 123 2.09 -3.21 16.72
CA VAL A 123 1.44 -1.93 17.09
C VAL A 123 2.46 -0.80 17.26
N ALA A 124 3.63 -1.12 17.80
CA ALA A 124 4.76 -0.20 17.90
C ALA A 124 6.09 -0.95 17.84
N PRO A 125 7.15 -0.34 17.30
CA PRO A 125 8.47 -0.96 17.24
C PRO A 125 9.22 -0.96 18.57
N ARG A 126 8.64 -0.37 19.63
CA ARG A 126 9.29 -0.13 20.92
C ARG A 126 8.32 -0.19 22.09
N ILE A 127 8.85 -0.56 23.25
CA ILE A 127 8.15 -0.55 24.53
C ILE A 127 8.91 0.35 25.49
N ILE A 128 8.20 1.26 26.15
CA ILE A 128 8.70 2.12 27.22
C ILE A 128 8.08 1.63 28.53
N THR A 129 8.90 1.25 29.49
CA THR A 129 8.45 0.95 30.86
C THR A 129 8.77 2.14 31.76
N VAL A 130 7.80 2.63 32.53
CA VAL A 130 7.97 3.76 33.44
C VAL A 130 7.63 3.37 34.87
N GLY A 131 8.28 4.03 35.83
CA GLY A 131 8.02 3.87 37.26
C GLY A 131 9.32 3.84 38.06
N GLY A 132 9.36 4.62 39.12
CA GLY A 132 10.49 4.71 40.04
C GLY A 132 10.61 3.51 40.99
N ASN A 133 11.32 3.74 42.09
CA ASN A 133 11.44 2.84 43.22
C ASN A 133 10.91 3.53 44.49
N GLN A 134 10.57 2.75 45.52
CA GLN A 134 10.29 3.29 46.84
C GLN A 134 11.59 3.43 47.66
N PRO A 135 11.64 4.31 48.67
CA PRO A 135 12.79 4.35 49.59
C PRO A 135 13.05 2.96 50.21
N GLY A 136 14.26 2.43 49.98
CA GLY A 136 14.65 1.08 50.41
C GLY A 136 14.57 0.00 49.32
N ASP A 137 13.93 0.28 48.17
CA ASP A 137 13.91 -0.64 47.04
C ASP A 137 15.22 -0.60 46.26
N ARG A 138 15.75 -1.79 45.94
CA ARG A 138 16.93 -1.97 45.09
C ARG A 138 16.64 -1.84 43.60
N PHE A 139 15.37 -1.98 43.21
CA PHE A 139 14.95 -2.04 41.82
C PHE A 139 13.80 -1.08 41.55
N THR A 140 13.80 -0.47 40.38
CA THR A 140 12.67 0.32 39.89
C THR A 140 11.66 -0.57 39.19
N GLU A 141 10.41 -0.11 39.13
CA GLU A 141 9.36 -0.77 38.35
C GLU A 141 9.72 -0.79 36.86
N ALA A 142 10.22 0.33 36.34
CA ALA A 142 10.68 0.45 34.96
C ALA A 142 11.76 -0.58 34.62
N GLY A 143 12.78 -0.71 35.48
CA GLY A 143 13.87 -1.66 35.28
C GLY A 143 13.42 -3.11 35.40
N SER A 144 12.51 -3.39 36.32
CA SER A 144 11.92 -4.74 36.49
C SER A 144 11.10 -5.14 35.27
N GLY A 145 10.28 -4.22 34.72
CA GLY A 145 9.53 -4.45 33.50
C GLY A 145 10.44 -4.66 32.28
N ARG A 146 11.50 -3.86 32.14
CA ARG A 146 12.47 -4.04 31.05
C ARG A 146 13.15 -5.40 31.08
N ARG A 147 13.65 -5.83 32.26
CA ARG A 147 14.26 -7.17 32.40
C ARG A 147 13.28 -8.28 32.05
N TRP A 148 12.02 -8.14 32.47
CA TRP A 148 10.98 -9.11 32.15
C TRP A 148 10.74 -9.19 30.64
N LEU A 149 10.61 -8.05 29.94
CA LEU A 149 10.40 -8.03 28.47
C LEU A 149 11.58 -8.64 27.70
N ILE A 150 12.81 -8.34 28.11
CA ILE A 150 14.02 -8.91 27.51
C ILE A 150 14.05 -10.44 27.71
N ALA A 151 13.68 -10.91 28.90
CA ALA A 151 13.56 -12.34 29.18
C ALA A 151 12.46 -13.04 28.34
N HIS A 152 11.53 -12.28 27.75
CA HIS A 152 10.48 -12.78 26.85
C HIS A 152 10.77 -12.44 25.37
N GLU A 153 12.06 -12.37 25.04
CA GLU A 153 12.58 -12.28 23.66
C GLU A 153 12.34 -10.94 22.96
N VAL A 154 12.02 -9.88 23.71
CA VAL A 154 12.03 -8.52 23.14
C VAL A 154 13.48 -8.03 23.06
N ALA A 155 13.88 -7.57 21.87
CA ALA A 155 15.23 -7.03 21.67
C ALA A 155 15.51 -5.88 22.65
N GLU A 156 16.69 -5.89 23.25
CA GLU A 156 17.08 -4.89 24.26
C GLU A 156 17.00 -3.45 23.72
N THR A 157 17.30 -3.26 22.43
CA THR A 157 17.21 -1.98 21.71
C THR A 157 15.78 -1.49 21.49
N SER A 158 14.79 -2.37 21.64
CA SER A 158 13.36 -2.06 21.53
C SER A 158 12.72 -1.75 22.89
N VAL A 159 13.43 -1.89 24.01
CA VAL A 159 12.89 -1.65 25.36
C VAL A 159 13.63 -0.54 26.09
N LEU A 160 12.92 0.53 26.38
CA LEU A 160 13.43 1.68 27.12
C LEU A 160 12.83 1.72 28.53
N ALA A 161 13.67 1.73 29.56
CA ALA A 161 13.23 1.92 30.94
C ALA A 161 13.41 3.38 31.33
N VAL A 162 12.34 4.02 31.81
CA VAL A 162 12.34 5.36 32.40
C VAL A 162 12.16 5.20 33.91
N PRO A 163 13.25 5.16 34.70
CA PRO A 163 13.24 4.87 36.14
C PRO A 163 12.77 6.08 36.99
N GLU A 164 11.79 6.81 36.49
CA GLU A 164 11.27 8.04 37.08
C GLU A 164 9.75 7.94 37.24
N GLY A 165 9.21 8.74 38.13
CA GLY A 165 7.77 8.84 38.38
C GLY A 165 7.32 8.06 39.61
N SER A 166 6.89 8.79 40.63
CA SER A 166 6.21 8.25 41.82
C SER A 166 4.68 8.30 41.70
N ASP A 167 4.18 9.06 40.73
CA ASP A 167 2.78 9.14 40.36
C ASP A 167 2.61 9.13 38.83
N THR A 168 1.36 9.03 38.36
CA THR A 168 1.04 8.99 36.93
C THR A 168 1.47 10.26 36.19
N LEU A 169 1.38 11.44 36.80
CA LEU A 169 1.68 12.71 36.14
C LEU A 169 3.20 12.85 35.90
N GLN A 170 3.99 12.56 36.93
CA GLN A 170 5.46 12.54 36.83
C GLN A 170 5.91 11.50 35.80
N SER A 171 5.32 10.30 35.83
CA SER A 171 5.62 9.24 34.86
C SER A 171 5.37 9.68 33.42
N VAL A 172 4.22 10.31 33.18
CA VAL A 172 3.86 10.83 31.86
C VAL A 172 4.81 11.96 31.42
N HIS A 173 5.18 12.87 32.31
CA HIS A 173 6.12 13.95 31.98
C HIS A 173 7.52 13.42 31.64
N ALA A 174 8.04 12.47 32.42
CA ALA A 174 9.33 11.85 32.17
C ALA A 174 9.35 11.14 30.80
N VAL A 175 8.29 10.37 30.50
CA VAL A 175 8.16 9.71 29.21
C VAL A 175 8.01 10.71 28.07
N ALA A 176 7.25 11.80 28.26
CA ALA A 176 7.08 12.81 27.23
C ALA A 176 8.41 13.50 26.88
N GLU A 177 9.28 13.74 27.86
CA GLU A 177 10.61 14.31 27.62
C GLU A 177 11.50 13.36 26.82
N VAL A 178 11.52 12.09 27.22
CA VAL A 178 12.23 11.03 26.50
C VAL A 178 11.74 10.92 25.04
N MET A 179 10.43 10.90 24.84
CA MET A 179 9.83 10.86 23.50
C MET A 179 10.19 12.08 22.65
N ARG A 180 10.19 13.30 23.24
CA ARG A 180 10.63 14.51 22.54
C ARG A 180 12.09 14.42 22.10
N GLY A 181 12.98 13.92 22.96
CA GLY A 181 14.38 13.70 22.63
C GLY A 181 14.58 12.79 21.41
N HIS A 182 13.70 11.79 21.25
CA HIS A 182 13.69 10.89 20.09
C HIS A 182 12.79 11.34 18.93
N ARG A 183 12.12 12.49 19.04
CA ARG A 183 11.12 13.00 18.09
C ARG A 183 9.92 12.07 17.87
N TRP A 184 9.60 11.23 18.85
CA TRP A 184 8.40 10.41 18.88
C TRP A 184 7.21 11.23 19.39
N ARG A 185 6.02 10.95 18.87
CA ARG A 185 4.80 11.73 19.20
C ARG A 185 3.62 10.86 19.61
N SER A 186 3.51 9.66 19.04
CA SER A 186 2.36 8.78 19.22
C SER A 186 2.65 7.64 20.18
N VAL A 187 1.71 7.34 21.08
CA VAL A 187 1.89 6.32 22.11
C VAL A 187 0.59 5.60 22.45
N VAL A 188 0.69 4.28 22.63
CA VAL A 188 -0.38 3.47 23.25
C VAL A 188 -0.04 3.27 24.71
N ILE A 189 -0.90 3.73 25.61
CA ILE A 189 -0.71 3.60 27.06
C ILE A 189 -1.39 2.33 27.54
N VAL A 190 -0.61 1.41 28.08
CA VAL A 190 -1.07 0.20 28.76
C VAL A 190 -1.24 0.49 30.24
N THR A 191 -2.49 0.45 30.71
CA THR A 191 -2.88 0.75 32.09
C THR A 191 -4.21 0.07 32.43
N ASP A 192 -4.66 0.17 33.68
CA ASP A 192 -5.94 -0.41 34.08
C ASP A 192 -7.13 0.45 33.58
N PRO A 193 -8.31 -0.16 33.32
CA PRO A 193 -9.48 0.55 32.80
C PRO A 193 -9.87 1.79 33.61
N TRP A 194 -9.73 1.72 34.94
CA TRP A 194 -10.05 2.81 35.87
C TRP A 194 -9.11 4.02 35.73
N HIS A 195 -7.91 3.82 35.18
CA HIS A 195 -6.89 4.85 35.01
C HIS A 195 -6.67 5.27 33.56
N ALA A 196 -7.33 4.61 32.60
CA ALA A 196 -7.18 4.88 31.18
C ALA A 196 -7.50 6.35 30.83
N LEU A 197 -8.68 6.84 31.23
CA LEU A 197 -9.08 8.22 30.92
C LEU A 197 -8.10 9.25 31.51
N ARG A 198 -7.73 9.09 32.79
CA ARG A 198 -6.78 9.98 33.47
C ARG A 198 -5.41 9.99 32.77
N SER A 199 -4.87 8.81 32.49
CA SER A 199 -3.55 8.65 31.88
C SER A 199 -3.52 9.24 30.48
N ARG A 200 -4.55 9.00 29.68
CA ARG A 200 -4.69 9.56 28.33
C ARG A 200 -4.78 11.08 28.35
N SER A 201 -5.59 11.65 29.25
CA SER A 201 -5.73 13.10 29.36
C SER A 201 -4.43 13.77 29.78
N MET A 202 -3.70 13.19 30.75
CA MET A 202 -2.39 13.68 31.18
C MET A 202 -1.36 13.60 30.04
N ALA A 203 -1.31 12.50 29.29
CA ALA A 203 -0.39 12.34 28.17
C ALA A 203 -0.65 13.33 27.03
N ARG A 204 -1.93 13.57 26.70
CA ARG A 204 -2.31 14.60 25.72
C ARG A 204 -1.96 16.00 26.19
N ALA A 205 -2.17 16.31 27.47
CA ALA A 205 -1.75 17.58 28.05
C ALA A 205 -0.23 17.78 27.99
N ALA A 206 0.55 16.69 28.07
CA ALA A 206 2.00 16.70 27.89
C ALA A 206 2.46 16.77 26.41
N GLY A 207 1.51 16.83 25.46
CA GLY A 207 1.78 16.96 24.02
C GLY A 207 1.99 15.65 23.27
N LEU A 208 1.58 14.50 23.85
CA LEU A 208 1.63 13.20 23.20
C LEU A 208 0.30 12.88 22.51
N ASP A 209 0.36 12.28 21.32
CA ASP A 209 -0.80 11.65 20.68
C ASP A 209 -1.05 10.28 21.33
N ALA A 210 -1.84 10.29 22.40
CA ALA A 210 -2.06 9.14 23.25
C ALA A 210 -3.40 8.45 23.01
N SER A 211 -3.34 7.13 22.91
CA SER A 211 -4.46 6.19 23.06
C SER A 211 -4.21 5.27 24.26
N THR A 212 -5.21 4.47 24.66
CA THR A 212 -5.13 3.56 25.81
C THR A 212 -5.55 2.17 25.40
N SER A 213 -4.89 1.16 25.95
CA SER A 213 -5.21 -0.25 25.72
C SER A 213 -5.17 -1.07 27.00
#